data_AF-A0A7C1AD25-F1
#
_entry.id   AF-A0A7C1AD25-F1
#
_cell.length_a   1.000
_cell.length_b   1.000
_cell.length_c   1.000
_cell.angle_alpha   90.00
_cell.angle_beta   90.00
_cell.angle_gamma   90.00
#
_symmetry.space_group_name_H-M   'P 1'
#
loop_
_entity.id
_entity.type
_entity.pdbx_description
1 polymer ?
#
loop_
_entity_poly.entity_id
_entity_poly.type
_entity_poly.pdbx_seq_one_letter_code
_entity_poly.pdbx_strand_id
1 'polypeptide(L)'
;MSTYRLDLAYDGTGFHGWAKQPAVRTIQGELESALRRRLGDVETVVAGRTDAGVHARGQVGSFTAEKDIQTERLAQSLNKTLAPEIVVWACRKVPEGFSARFSALHRSYRYRLLSRP
;
A
#
# COMPACT_ATOMS: atom_id res chain seq x y z
N MET A 1 -12.22 6.11 15.96
CA MET A 1 -11.45 5.94 14.70
C MET A 1 -11.02 4.48 14.64
N SER A 2 -11.23 3.79 13.51
CA SER A 2 -10.84 2.38 13.34
C SER A 2 -9.61 2.27 12.45
N THR A 3 -8.72 1.32 12.74
CA THR A 3 -7.56 1.02 11.91
C THR A 3 -7.89 -0.09 10.92
N TYR A 4 -7.40 0.07 9.70
CA TYR A 4 -7.54 -0.90 8.62
C TYR A 4 -6.15 -1.28 8.10
N ARG A 5 -6.02 -2.55 7.71
CA ARG A 5 -4.86 -3.09 7.02
C ARG A 5 -5.19 -3.32 5.56
N LEU A 6 -4.26 -2.92 4.70
CA LEU A 6 -4.21 -3.23 3.28
C LEU A 6 -3.09 -4.23 3.01
N ASP A 7 -3.37 -5.28 2.24
CA ASP A 7 -2.35 -6.12 1.64
C ASP A 7 -2.32 -5.84 0.12
N LEU A 8 -1.14 -5.48 -0.38
CA LEU A 8 -0.96 -4.98 -1.73
C LEU A 8 0.35 -5.41 -2.40
N ALA A 9 0.34 -5.45 -3.73
CA ALA A 9 1.52 -5.59 -4.58
C ALA A 9 1.59 -4.39 -5.49
N TYR A 10 2.78 -4.20 -6.03
CA TYR A 10 3.00 -3.24 -7.08
C TYR A 10 4.18 -3.63 -7.94
N ASP A 11 4.07 -3.25 -9.20
CA ASP A 11 5.22 -3.12 -10.07
C ASP A 11 5.88 -1.76 -9.80
N GLY A 12 7.09 -1.77 -9.23
CA GLY A 12 7.82 -0.57 -8.86
C GLY A 12 8.42 0.21 -10.03
N THR A 13 8.43 -0.32 -11.27
CA THR A 13 9.18 0.27 -12.39
C THR A 13 8.80 1.72 -12.70
N GLY A 14 7.51 2.07 -12.62
CA GLY A 14 7.02 3.43 -12.90
C GLY A 14 7.10 4.42 -11.74
N PHE A 15 7.65 4.02 -10.59
CA PHE A 15 7.56 4.77 -9.33
C PHE A 15 8.92 5.14 -8.75
N HIS A 16 8.97 6.32 -8.15
CA HIS A 16 10.12 6.82 -7.37
C HIS A 16 10.08 6.29 -5.93
N GLY A 17 9.77 5.00 -5.80
CA GLY A 17 9.69 4.27 -4.54
C GLY A 17 8.35 4.40 -3.83
N TRP A 18 8.34 3.97 -2.57
CA TRP A 18 7.14 4.00 -1.74
C TRP A 18 6.78 5.42 -1.30
N ALA A 19 7.70 6.08 -0.61
CA ALA A 19 7.38 7.26 0.20
C ALA A 19 6.99 8.45 -0.68
N LYS A 20 5.96 9.19 -0.27
CA LYS A 20 5.52 10.42 -0.96
C LYS A 20 6.65 11.44 -1.03
N GLN A 21 6.86 11.99 -2.23
CA GLN A 21 7.85 13.02 -2.51
C GLN A 21 7.24 14.07 -3.45
N PRO A 22 7.66 15.35 -3.37
CA PRO A 22 7.17 16.38 -4.27
C PRO A 22 7.50 16.05 -5.74
N ALA A 23 6.56 16.39 -6.63
CA ALA A 23 6.74 16.36 -8.09
C ALA A 23 7.03 15.00 -8.75
N VAL A 24 7.02 13.88 -8.01
CA VAL A 24 7.26 12.54 -8.56
C VAL A 24 6.15 11.56 -8.18
N ARG A 25 5.89 10.57 -9.05
CA ARG A 25 4.93 9.49 -8.79
C ARG A 25 5.53 8.48 -7.81
N THR A 26 4.80 8.18 -6.75
CA THR A 26 5.20 7.21 -5.71
C THR A 26 4.01 6.33 -5.33
N ILE A 27 4.28 5.13 -4.80
CA ILE A 27 3.22 4.19 -4.42
C ILE A 27 2.31 4.78 -3.34
N GLN A 28 2.90 5.41 -2.31
CA GLN A 28 2.13 6.05 -1.24
C GLN A 28 1.28 7.21 -1.77
N GLY A 29 1.82 8.01 -2.70
CA GLY A 29 1.09 9.12 -3.30
C GLY A 29 -0.17 8.66 -4.04
N GLU A 30 -0.04 7.68 -4.92
CA GLU A 30 -1.18 7.13 -5.67
C GLU A 30 -2.18 6.42 -4.76
N LEU A 31 -1.69 5.61 -3.81
CA LEU A 31 -2.55 4.89 -2.86
C LEU A 31 -3.38 5.85 -2.02
N GLU A 32 -2.75 6.88 -1.44
CA GLU A 32 -3.47 7.88 -0.65
C GLU A 32 -4.38 8.74 -1.52
N SER A 33 -4.00 9.09 -2.75
CA SER A 33 -4.90 9.78 -3.69
C SER A 33 -6.17 8.97 -3.97
N ALA A 34 -6.03 7.65 -4.18
CA ALA A 34 -7.17 6.75 -4.36
C ALA A 34 -8.03 6.61 -3.09
N LEU A 35 -7.41 6.49 -1.91
CA LEU A 35 -8.11 6.46 -0.62
C LEU A 35 -8.86 7.77 -0.36
N ARG A 36 -8.23 8.92 -0.65
CA ARG A 36 -8.81 10.24 -0.39
C ARG A 36 -10.14 10.47 -1.12
N ARG A 37 -10.26 9.99 -2.36
CA ARG A 37 -11.51 10.03 -3.13
C ARG A 37 -12.68 9.29 -2.49
N ARG A 38 -12.41 8.36 -1.56
CA ARG A 38 -13.44 7.55 -0.88
C ARG A 38 -13.65 7.93 0.57
N LEU A 39 -12.58 8.35 1.25
CA LEU A 39 -12.56 8.45 2.71
C LEU A 39 -12.28 9.87 3.22
N GLY A 40 -11.97 10.84 2.35
CA GLY A 40 -11.44 12.13 2.78
C GLY A 40 -9.95 12.05 3.13
N ASP A 41 -9.43 12.97 3.92
CA ASP A 41 -7.99 12.97 4.18
C ASP A 41 -7.54 11.71 4.94
N VAL A 42 -6.55 11.02 4.36
CA VAL A 42 -6.02 9.75 4.87
C VAL A 42 -4.51 9.74 4.68
N GLU A 43 -3.81 9.33 5.75
CA GLU A 43 -2.40 9.02 5.73
C GLU A 43 -2.20 7.51 5.93
N THR A 44 -1.24 6.95 5.20
CA THR A 44 -0.90 5.53 5.28
C THR A 44 0.44 5.30 5.99
N VAL A 45 0.49 4.26 6.80
CA VAL A 45 1.70 3.69 7.39
C VAL A 45 2.04 2.39 6.67
N VAL A 46 3.30 2.18 6.33
CA VAL A 46 3.75 0.97 5.61
C VAL A 46 4.64 0.09 6.46
N ALA A 47 4.62 -1.22 6.22
CA ALA A 47 5.50 -2.19 6.87
C ALA A 47 6.98 -1.98 6.57
N GLY A 48 7.33 -1.58 5.35
CA GLY A 48 8.68 -1.19 4.96
C GLY A 48 8.66 -0.32 3.71
N ARG A 49 9.51 0.70 3.66
CA ARG A 49 9.67 1.50 2.44
C ARG A 49 10.46 0.71 1.40
N THR A 50 10.13 0.91 0.13
CA THR A 50 10.91 0.42 -1.00
C THR A 50 11.46 1.60 -1.80
N ASP A 51 12.66 1.45 -2.35
CA ASP A 51 13.29 2.46 -3.19
C ASP A 51 12.69 2.48 -4.61
N ALA A 52 13.12 3.45 -5.42
CA ALA A 52 12.68 3.58 -6.81
C ALA A 52 12.94 2.29 -7.61
N GLY A 53 11.96 1.87 -8.42
CA GLY A 53 12.05 0.65 -9.22
C GLY A 53 11.84 -0.67 -8.46
N VAL A 54 11.85 -0.68 -7.12
CA VAL A 54 11.68 -1.91 -6.34
C VAL A 54 10.21 -2.34 -6.31
N HIS A 55 9.94 -3.59 -6.72
CA HIS A 55 8.60 -4.19 -6.68
C HIS A 55 8.24 -4.74 -5.29
N ALA A 56 6.95 -4.96 -5.04
CA ALA A 56 6.49 -5.73 -3.89
C ALA A 56 5.41 -6.73 -4.27
N ARG A 57 5.46 -7.92 -3.66
CA ARG A 57 4.44 -8.99 -3.82
C ARG A 57 3.50 -9.12 -2.62
N GLY A 58 3.76 -8.41 -1.54
CA GLY A 58 3.09 -8.58 -0.26
C GLY A 58 3.38 -7.43 0.69
N GLN A 59 3.38 -6.21 0.16
CA GLN A 59 3.51 -5.03 0.99
C GLN A 59 2.27 -4.89 1.86
N VAL A 60 2.46 -4.43 3.09
CA VAL A 60 1.38 -4.19 4.04
C VAL A 60 1.33 -2.71 4.35
N GLY A 61 0.15 -2.11 4.13
CA GLY A 61 -0.18 -0.76 4.55
C GLY A 61 -1.22 -0.77 5.67
N SER A 62 -1.29 0.30 6.45
CA SER A 62 -2.39 0.55 7.38
C SER A 62 -2.77 2.02 7.38
N PHE A 63 -4.05 2.29 7.61
CA PHE A 63 -4.58 3.64 7.74
C PHE A 63 -5.72 3.65 8.76
N THR A 64 -6.11 4.84 9.21
CA THR A 64 -7.24 5.04 10.11
C THR A 64 -8.39 5.74 9.39
N ALA A 65 -9.62 5.42 9.78
CA ALA A 65 -10.81 6.12 9.32
C ALA A 65 -11.84 6.27 10.44
N GLU A 66 -12.61 7.35 10.40
CA GLU A 66 -13.66 7.62 11.39
C GLU A 66 -14.87 6.71 11.20
N LYS A 67 -15.26 6.49 9.94
CA LYS A 67 -16.42 5.68 9.56
C LYS A 67 -16.04 4.22 9.41
N ASP A 68 -17.00 3.34 9.66
CA ASP A 68 -16.84 1.93 9.35
C ASP A 68 -16.86 1.74 7.82
N ILE A 69 -15.92 0.94 7.31
CA ILE A 69 -15.69 0.77 5.88
C ILE A 69 -16.11 -0.62 5.44
N GLN A 70 -16.85 -0.69 4.33
CA GLN A 70 -17.08 -1.93 3.59
C GLN A 70 -15.77 -2.33 2.89
N THR A 71 -14.99 -3.20 3.53
CA THR A 71 -13.59 -3.47 3.20
C THR A 71 -13.40 -4.04 1.80
N GLU A 72 -14.27 -4.95 1.37
CA GLU A 72 -14.21 -5.59 0.05
C GLU A 72 -14.52 -4.57 -1.05
N ARG A 73 -15.52 -3.72 -0.83
CA ARG A 73 -15.89 -2.65 -1.77
C ARG A 73 -14.77 -1.61 -1.89
N LEU A 74 -14.09 -1.29 -0.80
CA LEU A 74 -12.94 -0.40 -0.83
C LEU A 74 -11.82 -0.99 -1.68
N ALA A 75 -11.42 -2.25 -1.43
CA ALA A 75 -10.35 -2.92 -2.19
C ALA A 75 -10.68 -2.96 -3.69
N GLN A 76 -11.92 -3.33 -4.06
CA GLN A 76 -12.38 -3.30 -5.45
C GLN A 76 -12.31 -1.90 -6.05
N SER A 77 -12.74 -0.86 -5.31
CA SER A 77 -12.68 0.51 -5.80
C SER A 77 -11.24 1.01 -5.97
N LEU A 78 -10.32 0.63 -5.09
CA LEU A 78 -8.91 0.99 -5.22
C LEU A 78 -8.34 0.37 -6.50
N ASN A 79 -8.59 -0.91 -6.73
CA ASN A 79 -8.12 -1.60 -7.94
C ASN A 79 -8.69 -1.04 -9.23
N LYS A 80 -9.92 -0.51 -9.25
CA LYS A 80 -10.47 0.19 -10.42
C LYS A 80 -9.64 1.40 -10.87
N THR A 81 -8.85 1.98 -9.96
CA THR A 81 -8.04 3.16 -10.25
C THR A 81 -6.55 2.89 -10.30
N LEU A 82 -6.09 1.92 -9.51
CA LEU A 82 -4.67 1.65 -9.27
C LEU A 82 -4.12 0.50 -10.10
N ALA A 83 -4.97 -0.45 -10.51
CA ALA A 83 -4.52 -1.61 -11.28
C ALA A 83 -4.19 -1.20 -12.73
N PRO A 84 -3.22 -1.87 -13.37
CA PRO A 84 -2.46 -3.03 -12.88
C PRO A 84 -1.21 -2.67 -12.06
N GLU A 85 -0.81 -1.39 -12.02
CA GLU A 85 0.46 -0.95 -11.41
C GLU A 85 0.50 -1.21 -9.89
N ILE A 86 -0.61 -0.96 -9.18
CA ILE A 86 -0.77 -1.27 -7.75
C ILE A 86 -2.07 -2.06 -7.57
N VAL A 87 -1.99 -3.21 -6.90
CA VAL A 87 -3.13 -4.09 -6.65
C VAL A 87 -3.30 -4.33 -5.15
N VAL A 88 -4.49 -4.03 -4.64
CA VAL A 88 -4.94 -4.31 -3.28
C VAL A 88 -5.83 -5.57 -3.32
N TRP A 89 -5.35 -6.71 -2.82
CA TRP A 89 -6.17 -7.93 -2.78
C TRP A 89 -6.90 -8.14 -1.46
N ALA A 90 -6.51 -7.44 -0.40
CA ALA A 90 -7.22 -7.51 0.86
C ALA A 90 -7.24 -6.16 1.59
N CYS A 91 -8.39 -5.85 2.17
CA CYS A 91 -8.57 -4.81 3.16
C CYS A 91 -9.28 -5.45 4.36
N ARG A 92 -8.86 -5.15 5.59
CA ARG A 92 -9.56 -5.62 6.78
C ARG A 92 -9.44 -4.65 7.93
N LYS A 93 -10.48 -4.59 8.77
CA LYS A 93 -10.39 -3.94 10.08
C LYS A 93 -9.44 -4.75 10.97
N VAL A 94 -8.64 -4.05 11.76
CA VAL A 94 -7.64 -4.66 12.65
C VAL A 94 -7.83 -4.17 14.09
N PRO A 95 -7.30 -4.90 15.09
CA PRO A 95 -7.35 -4.46 16.47
C PRO A 95 -6.74 -3.07 16.66
N GLU A 96 -7.20 -2.39 17.71
CA GLU A 96 -6.63 -1.12 18.15
C GLU A 96 -5.12 -1.27 18.43
N GLY A 97 -4.35 -0.23 18.11
CA GLY A 97 -2.89 -0.23 18.26
C GLY A 97 -2.12 -0.94 17.15
N PHE A 98 -2.79 -1.58 16.17
CA PHE A 98 -2.08 -2.14 15.01
C PHE A 98 -1.38 -1.04 14.20
N SER A 99 -0.13 -1.29 13.83
CA SER A 99 0.62 -0.48 12.86
C SER A 99 1.33 -1.41 11.90
N ALA A 100 1.15 -1.20 10.59
CA ALA A 100 1.86 -2.00 9.58
C ALA A 100 3.38 -1.99 9.81
N ARG A 101 3.94 -0.87 10.31
CA ARG A 101 5.37 -0.71 10.61
C ARG A 101 5.80 -1.46 11.87
N PHE A 102 5.10 -1.22 12.98
CA PHE A 102 5.56 -1.67 14.30
C PHE A 102 5.08 -3.06 14.69
N SER A 103 3.93 -3.49 14.16
CA SER A 103 3.39 -4.84 14.40
C SER A 103 4.02 -5.90 13.49
N ALA A 104 4.84 -5.52 12.51
CA ALA A 104 5.52 -6.45 11.62
C ALA A 104 6.68 -7.17 12.35
N LEU A 105 6.62 -8.50 12.41
CA LEU A 105 7.65 -9.33 13.04
C LEU A 105 8.91 -9.46 12.18
N HIS A 106 8.76 -9.59 10.87
CA HIS A 106 9.87 -9.68 9.92
C HIS A 106 9.48 -9.11 8.56
N ARG A 107 10.49 -8.85 7.72
CA ARG A 107 10.33 -8.51 6.30
C ARG A 107 11.17 -9.50 5.49
N SER A 108 10.72 -9.84 4.29
CA SER A 108 11.45 -10.73 3.40
C SER A 108 11.63 -10.09 2.03
N TYR A 109 12.80 -10.24 1.46
CA TYR A 109 13.17 -9.70 0.15
C TYR A 109 13.63 -10.83 -0.75
N ARG A 110 13.39 -10.68 -2.05
CA ARG A 110 13.85 -11.63 -3.06
C ARG A 110 14.47 -10.87 -4.22
N TYR A 111 15.75 -11.11 -4.45
CA TYR A 111 16.45 -10.64 -5.63
C TYR A 111 16.40 -11.72 -6.71
N ARG A 112 16.21 -11.33 -7.97
CA ARG A 112 16.22 -12.25 -9.12
C ARG A 112 17.31 -11.84 -10.07
N LEU A 113 18.28 -12.72 -10.28
CA LEU A 113 19.36 -12.54 -11.25
C LEU A 113 19.08 -13.48 -12.43
N LEU A 114 18.95 -12.90 -13.63
CA LEU A 114 18.92 -13.68 -14.87
C LEU A 114 20.35 -13.75 -15.41
N SER A 115 21.03 -14.87 -15.16
CA SER A 115 22.38 -15.12 -15.68
C SER A 115 22.29 -16.05 -16.89
N ARG A 116 22.22 -15.45 -18.08
CA ARG A 116 22.33 -16.16 -19.35
C ARG A 116 23.23 -15.37 -20.31
N PRO A 117 23.93 -16.04 -21.24
CA PRO A 117 24.73 -15.38 -22.28
C PRO A 117 23.89 -14.43 -23.14
#